data_AF-A0A9D5RF23-F1
#
_entry.id   AF-A0A9D5RF23-F1
#
_cell.length_a   1.000
_cell.length_b   1.000
_cell.length_c   1.000
_cell.angle_alpha   90.00
_cell.angle_beta   90.00
_cell.angle_gamma   90.00
#
_symmetry.space_group_name_H-M   'P 1'
#
loop_
_entity.id
_entity.type
_entity.pdbx_description
1 polymer ?
#
loop_
_entity_poly.entity_id
_entity_poly.type
_entity_poly.pdbx_seq_one_letter_code
_entity_poly.pdbx_strand_id
1 'polypeptide(L)'
;MKACRILLLFFSFPGALVQCCNYDLAVKNEYIGNQFATRLLSDETIEIIGYNGFETNVVVPETINGVVVTSISSRAFSGNRDIISVNIPDSVKSIASCTFQSCDNLEEVVLPNGLIEIPQQMFHDCKSLTSIDIPESVITISANAFLNCSRLPSVVIPQGVTVIENNAFQNCSSLNSVSIPRNVTVIEPYTIMASRTYWFKSTCWYYCQC
;
A
#
# COMPACT_ATOMS: atom_id res chain seq x y z
N MET A 1 48.79 21.92 -14.27
CA MET A 1 47.78 20.92 -14.66
C MET A 1 46.53 21.17 -13.82
N LYS A 2 45.80 22.24 -14.16
CA LYS A 2 44.44 22.26 -14.70
C LYS A 2 43.40 21.63 -13.76
N ALA A 3 42.83 22.51 -12.94
CA ALA A 3 41.60 22.37 -12.19
C ALA A 3 40.41 22.07 -13.12
N CYS A 4 39.62 21.07 -12.77
CA CYS A 4 38.34 20.79 -13.44
C CYS A 4 37.23 21.54 -12.71
N ARG A 5 36.79 22.65 -13.32
CA ARG A 5 35.66 23.46 -12.90
C ARG A 5 34.37 22.62 -13.00
N ILE A 6 33.75 22.30 -11.88
CA ILE A 6 32.35 21.87 -11.85
C ILE A 6 31.51 23.15 -11.73
N LEU A 7 30.78 23.43 -12.81
CA LEU A 7 29.91 24.58 -12.97
C LEU A 7 28.72 24.43 -12.00
N LEU A 8 28.74 25.17 -10.88
CA LEU A 8 27.57 25.37 -10.03
C LEU A 8 26.58 26.23 -10.81
N LEU A 9 25.63 25.61 -11.51
CA LEU A 9 24.43 26.30 -11.95
C LEU A 9 23.47 26.37 -10.78
N PHE A 10 23.48 27.52 -10.11
CA PHE A 10 22.44 27.97 -9.21
C PHE A 10 21.13 28.10 -10.00
N PHE A 11 20.22 27.13 -9.85
CA PHE A 11 18.81 27.40 -10.06
C PHE A 11 18.18 27.64 -8.68
N SER A 12 17.96 28.92 -8.39
CA SER A 12 17.09 29.34 -7.31
C SER A 12 15.65 28.96 -7.65
N PHE A 13 15.07 28.03 -6.91
CA PHE A 13 13.61 27.96 -6.77
C PHE A 13 13.24 28.28 -5.32
N PRO A 14 12.34 29.24 -5.08
CA PRO A 14 11.90 29.63 -3.74
C PRO A 14 10.78 28.68 -3.27
N GLY A 15 10.98 27.98 -2.16
CA GLY A 15 9.87 27.34 -1.46
C GLY A 15 10.25 26.10 -0.64
N ALA A 16 10.19 26.25 0.68
CA ALA A 16 10.16 25.20 1.72
C ALA A 16 11.42 24.33 1.92
N LEU A 17 12.31 24.85 2.77
CA LEU A 17 13.16 24.04 3.63
C LEU A 17 12.27 23.19 4.55
N VAL A 18 12.29 21.87 4.41
CA VAL A 18 11.97 20.96 5.52
C VAL A 18 13.16 20.02 5.68
N GLN A 19 14.08 20.47 6.52
CA GLN A 19 15.09 19.64 7.13
C GLN A 19 14.40 18.79 8.21
N CYS A 20 14.26 17.49 7.98
CA CYS A 20 13.92 16.54 9.04
C CYS A 20 14.97 15.42 9.12
N CYS A 21 15.83 15.59 10.12
CA CYS A 21 16.52 14.57 10.92
C CYS A 21 17.66 13.76 10.27
N ASN A 22 18.88 14.09 10.72
CA ASN A 22 20.04 13.20 10.73
C ASN A 22 19.72 11.87 11.42
N TYR A 23 19.93 10.77 10.71
CA TYR A 23 20.45 9.53 11.28
C TYR A 23 21.59 9.06 10.39
N ASP A 24 22.82 9.19 10.90
CA ASP A 24 24.05 8.86 10.19
C ASP A 24 24.26 7.34 10.22
N LEU A 25 23.88 6.69 9.12
CA LEU A 25 24.51 5.47 8.61
C LEU A 25 24.59 5.65 7.10
N ALA A 26 25.76 5.41 6.52
CA ALA A 26 26.04 5.54 5.11
C ALA A 26 25.15 4.64 4.23
N VAL A 27 23.91 5.05 4.01
CA VAL A 27 23.05 4.58 2.92
C VAL A 27 23.17 5.66 1.86
N LYS A 28 23.69 5.29 0.68
CA LYS A 28 23.65 6.18 -0.49
C LYS A 28 22.18 6.44 -0.83
N ASN A 29 21.59 7.46 -0.21
CA ASN A 29 20.33 8.03 -0.65
C ASN A 29 20.64 8.79 -1.95
N GLU A 30 20.63 8.06 -3.06
CA GLU A 30 20.88 8.62 -4.39
C GLU A 30 19.59 9.27 -4.88
N TYR A 31 19.45 10.57 -4.63
CA TYR A 31 18.40 11.39 -5.24
C TYR A 31 18.91 11.93 -6.58
N ILE A 32 18.62 11.20 -7.66
CA ILE A 32 18.82 11.71 -9.03
C ILE A 32 17.53 11.46 -9.81
N GLY A 33 16.72 12.51 -9.99
CA GLY A 33 15.67 12.57 -11.01
C GLY A 33 14.55 11.52 -10.96
N ASN A 34 14.53 10.64 -9.95
CA ASN A 34 13.50 9.64 -9.76
C ASN A 34 12.50 10.11 -8.70
N GLN A 35 11.22 9.96 -9.00
CA GLN A 35 10.12 10.21 -8.06
C GLN A 35 10.10 9.25 -6.86
N PHE A 36 11.00 8.26 -6.82
CA PHE A 36 11.07 7.23 -5.79
C PHE A 36 12.35 7.39 -4.97
N ALA A 37 12.20 7.58 -3.66
CA ALA A 37 13.29 7.40 -2.71
C ALA A 37 13.52 5.89 -2.50
N THR A 38 14.76 5.44 -2.60
CA THR A 38 15.11 4.02 -2.60
C THR A 38 16.22 3.67 -1.60
N ARG A 39 16.24 2.41 -1.17
CA ARG A 39 17.29 1.81 -0.35
C ARG A 39 17.79 0.51 -1.02
N LEU A 40 19.11 0.36 -1.11
CA LEU A 40 19.73 -0.90 -1.55
C LEU A 40 19.73 -1.90 -0.39
N LEU A 41 19.23 -3.10 -0.65
CA LEU A 41 19.18 -4.21 0.30
C LEU A 41 20.45 -5.07 0.24
N SER A 42 20.63 -5.94 1.24
CA SER A 42 21.81 -6.83 1.33
C SER A 42 21.86 -7.90 0.23
N ASP A 43 20.74 -8.17 -0.43
CA ASP A 43 20.61 -9.12 -1.54
C ASP A 43 20.79 -8.45 -2.92
N GLU A 44 21.31 -7.22 -2.94
CA GLU A 44 21.53 -6.42 -4.15
C GLU A 44 20.23 -6.02 -4.87
N THR A 45 19.10 -5.99 -4.17
CA THR A 45 17.81 -5.51 -4.70
C THR A 45 17.40 -4.17 -4.10
N ILE A 46 16.38 -3.52 -4.68
CA ILE A 46 15.90 -2.20 -4.24
C ILE A 46 14.60 -2.31 -3.46
N GLU A 47 14.55 -1.58 -2.35
CA GLU A 47 13.34 -1.22 -1.62
C GLU A 47 12.97 0.24 -1.90
N ILE A 48 11.71 0.50 -2.26
CA ILE A 48 11.17 1.86 -2.33
C ILE A 48 10.78 2.30 -0.93
N ILE A 49 11.41 3.36 -0.44
CA ILE A 49 11.16 3.91 0.90
C ILE A 49 10.27 5.15 0.91
N GLY A 50 9.99 5.72 -0.27
CA GLY A 50 9.16 6.91 -0.40
C GLY A 50 8.84 7.25 -1.84
N TYR A 51 7.72 7.92 -2.07
CA TYR A 51 7.33 8.51 -3.34
C TYR A 51 7.16 10.03 -3.19
N ASN A 52 7.94 10.78 -3.96
CA ASN A 52 7.97 12.26 -3.99
C ASN A 52 7.59 12.80 -5.39
N GLY A 53 6.93 11.98 -6.21
CA GLY A 53 6.46 12.39 -7.53
C GLY A 53 5.17 13.21 -7.48
N PHE A 54 4.81 13.76 -8.64
CA PHE A 54 3.59 14.54 -8.85
C PHE A 54 2.60 13.85 -9.79
N GLU A 55 2.93 12.63 -10.24
CA GLU A 55 2.04 11.85 -11.09
C GLU A 55 0.84 11.35 -10.29
N THR A 56 -0.33 11.42 -10.92
CA THR A 56 -1.58 10.89 -10.36
C THR A 56 -1.75 9.40 -10.66
N ASN A 57 -1.14 8.90 -11.74
CA ASN A 57 -1.15 7.49 -12.11
C ASN A 57 0.27 6.96 -12.03
N VAL A 58 0.58 6.26 -10.96
CA VAL A 58 1.94 5.83 -10.67
C VAL A 58 2.16 4.40 -11.14
N VAL A 59 3.20 4.20 -11.95
CA VAL A 59 3.70 2.86 -12.25
C VAL A 59 4.99 2.66 -11.47
N VAL A 60 4.98 1.70 -10.54
CA VAL A 60 6.20 1.30 -9.84
C VAL A 60 7.11 0.59 -10.84
N PRO A 61 8.36 1.04 -11.02
CA PRO A 61 9.26 0.44 -12.00
C PRO A 61 9.75 -0.94 -11.51
N GLU A 62 9.87 -1.90 -12.43
CA GLU A 62 10.48 -3.21 -12.15
C GLU A 62 11.97 -3.09 -11.78
N THR A 63 12.64 -2.09 -12.36
CA THR A 63 14.07 -1.81 -12.09
C THR A 63 14.32 -0.32 -11.94
N ILE A 64 15.19 0.05 -11.01
CA ILE A 64 15.71 1.41 -10.85
C ILE A 64 17.23 1.33 -11.05
N ASN A 65 17.76 2.07 -12.02
CA ASN A 65 19.19 2.04 -12.40
C ASN A 65 19.71 0.63 -12.72
N GLY A 66 18.87 -0.22 -13.33
CA GLY A 66 19.21 -1.60 -13.69
C GLY A 66 19.15 -2.60 -12.53
N VAL A 67 18.76 -2.16 -11.33
CA VAL A 67 18.60 -3.02 -10.16
C VAL A 67 17.11 -3.28 -9.92
N VAL A 68 16.75 -4.54 -9.65
CA VAL A 68 15.35 -4.97 -9.49
C VAL A 68 14.72 -4.40 -8.22
N VAL A 69 13.50 -3.88 -8.33
CA VAL A 69 12.69 -3.45 -7.19
C VAL A 69 11.91 -4.66 -6.66
N THR A 70 12.15 -4.99 -5.39
CA THR A 70 11.60 -6.20 -4.75
C THR A 70 10.72 -5.89 -3.55
N SER A 71 10.79 -4.67 -2.99
CA SER A 71 9.98 -4.32 -1.84
C SER A 71 9.59 -2.84 -1.77
N ILE A 72 8.53 -2.58 -1.02
CA ILE A 72 8.03 -1.22 -0.73
C ILE A 72 7.91 -1.08 0.79
N SER A 73 8.60 -0.10 1.35
CA SER A 73 8.66 0.10 2.79
C SER A 73 7.38 0.68 3.36
N SER A 74 7.32 0.67 4.69
CA SER A 74 6.21 1.26 5.41
C SER A 74 6.09 2.73 5.06
N ARG A 75 4.85 3.19 4.86
CA ARG A 75 4.50 4.58 4.57
C ARG A 75 5.09 5.17 3.30
N ALA A 76 5.62 4.35 2.38
CA ALA A 76 6.26 4.86 1.16
C ALA A 76 5.35 5.80 0.33
N PHE A 77 4.04 5.58 0.32
CA PHE A 77 3.05 6.44 -0.34
C PHE A 77 2.09 7.11 0.64
N SER A 78 2.31 6.99 1.96
CA SER A 78 1.33 7.40 2.96
C SER A 78 1.09 8.92 2.94
N GLY A 79 -0.19 9.30 3.03
CA GLY A 79 -0.64 10.68 3.03
C GLY A 79 -0.58 11.37 1.66
N ASN A 80 -0.27 10.63 0.58
CA ASN A 80 -0.27 11.20 -0.75
C ASN A 80 -1.70 11.53 -1.20
N ARG A 81 -1.94 12.80 -1.53
CA ARG A 81 -3.27 13.31 -1.92
C ARG A 81 -3.45 13.46 -3.42
N ASP A 82 -2.44 13.15 -4.22
CA ASP A 82 -2.47 13.35 -5.67
C ASP A 82 -2.64 12.03 -6.42
N ILE A 83 -2.18 10.91 -5.86
CA ILE A 83 -2.31 9.59 -6.50
C ILE A 83 -3.79 9.15 -6.59
N ILE A 84 -4.15 8.72 -7.78
CA ILE A 84 -5.46 8.17 -8.17
C ILE A 84 -5.31 6.68 -8.47
N SER A 85 -4.23 6.27 -9.14
CA SER A 85 -3.96 4.86 -9.40
C SER A 85 -2.50 4.50 -9.16
N VAL A 86 -2.27 3.25 -8.74
CA VAL A 86 -0.92 2.69 -8.58
C VAL A 86 -0.86 1.31 -9.19
N ASN A 87 0.10 1.08 -10.09
CA ASN A 87 0.41 -0.24 -10.62
C ASN A 87 1.72 -0.75 -10.00
N ILE A 88 1.64 -1.86 -9.26
CA ILE A 88 2.78 -2.51 -8.62
C ILE A 88 3.15 -3.78 -9.40
N PRO A 89 4.37 -3.88 -9.95
CA PRO A 89 4.77 -5.02 -10.76
C PRO A 89 5.05 -6.26 -9.91
N ASP A 90 4.96 -7.43 -10.54
CA ASP A 90 5.21 -8.75 -9.92
C ASP A 90 6.66 -8.93 -9.39
N SER A 91 7.59 -8.04 -9.77
CA SER A 91 8.93 -8.02 -9.18
C SER A 91 8.91 -7.69 -7.69
N VAL A 92 7.90 -6.94 -7.23
CA VAL A 92 7.68 -6.58 -5.82
C VAL A 92 7.11 -7.76 -5.07
N LYS A 93 7.92 -8.33 -4.17
CA LYS A 93 7.59 -9.50 -3.36
C LYS A 93 7.05 -9.15 -1.98
N SER A 94 7.39 -7.97 -1.47
CA SER A 94 7.02 -7.55 -0.12
C SER A 94 6.56 -6.11 -0.09
N ILE A 95 5.41 -5.86 0.52
CA ILE A 95 4.86 -4.54 0.77
C ILE A 95 4.64 -4.45 2.27
N ALA A 96 5.07 -3.34 2.89
CA ALA A 96 4.99 -3.18 4.33
C ALA A 96 3.70 -2.49 4.80
N SER A 97 3.50 -2.42 6.11
CA SER A 97 2.34 -1.79 6.73
C SER A 97 2.23 -0.30 6.39
N CYS A 98 0.99 0.20 6.34
CA CYS A 98 0.68 1.61 6.09
C CYS A 98 1.16 2.17 4.74
N THR A 99 1.53 1.35 3.75
CA THR A 99 2.11 1.85 2.48
C THR A 99 1.27 2.92 1.80
N PHE A 100 -0.05 2.73 1.69
CA PHE A 100 -1.00 3.69 1.10
C PHE A 100 -1.90 4.36 2.14
N GLN A 101 -1.52 4.35 3.43
CA GLN A 101 -2.36 4.94 4.47
C GLN A 101 -2.66 6.42 4.17
N SER A 102 -3.93 6.82 4.27
CA SER A 102 -4.45 8.18 4.07
C SER A 102 -4.23 8.73 2.66
N CYS A 103 -4.20 7.87 1.64
CA CYS A 103 -4.26 8.28 0.25
C CYS A 103 -5.71 8.55 -0.16
N ASP A 104 -6.23 9.72 0.22
CA ASP A 104 -7.66 10.05 0.14
C ASP A 104 -8.23 9.98 -1.31
N ASN A 105 -7.41 10.21 -2.33
CA ASN A 105 -7.79 10.22 -3.75
C ASN A 105 -7.48 8.91 -4.50
N LEU A 106 -6.88 7.92 -3.83
CA LEU A 106 -6.54 6.65 -4.44
C LEU A 106 -7.81 5.86 -4.78
N GLU A 107 -8.06 5.60 -6.06
CA GLU A 107 -9.25 4.91 -6.57
C GLU A 107 -8.98 3.45 -6.93
N GLU A 108 -7.77 3.14 -7.39
CA GLU A 108 -7.38 1.82 -7.92
C GLU A 108 -5.92 1.47 -7.57
N VAL A 109 -5.68 0.22 -7.16
CA VAL A 109 -4.32 -0.33 -7.02
C VAL A 109 -4.26 -1.72 -7.62
N VAL A 110 -3.30 -1.92 -8.52
CA VAL A 110 -2.93 -3.25 -9.03
C VAL A 110 -1.84 -3.82 -8.13
N LEU A 111 -2.16 -4.90 -7.41
CA LEU A 111 -1.26 -5.60 -6.52
C LEU A 111 -0.46 -6.69 -7.26
N PRO A 112 0.77 -7.00 -6.81
CA PRO A 112 1.56 -8.05 -7.44
C PRO A 112 0.95 -9.43 -7.18
N ASN A 113 0.95 -10.30 -8.19
CA ASN A 113 0.34 -11.63 -8.17
C ASN A 113 0.94 -12.59 -7.13
N GLY A 114 2.14 -12.29 -6.62
CA GLY A 114 2.85 -13.09 -5.61
C GLY A 114 2.68 -12.60 -4.18
N LEU A 115 1.82 -11.60 -3.94
CA LEU A 115 1.64 -11.01 -2.61
C LEU A 115 0.99 -12.01 -1.64
N ILE A 116 1.64 -12.27 -0.51
CA ILE A 116 1.17 -13.26 0.48
C ILE A 116 0.23 -12.65 1.53
N GLU A 117 0.34 -11.36 1.79
CA GLU A 117 -0.39 -10.67 2.85
C GLU A 117 -0.83 -9.29 2.37
N ILE A 118 -2.04 -8.87 2.71
CA ILE A 118 -2.42 -7.45 2.72
C ILE A 118 -2.04 -6.88 4.09
N PRO A 119 -0.97 -6.08 4.20
CA PRO A 119 -0.40 -5.69 5.48
C PRO A 119 -1.33 -4.80 6.32
N GLN A 120 -1.00 -4.71 7.60
CA GLN A 120 -1.72 -3.86 8.55
C GLN A 120 -1.83 -2.42 8.02
N GLN A 121 -3.06 -1.88 8.04
CA GLN A 121 -3.36 -0.51 7.63
C GLN A 121 -2.91 -0.11 6.21
N MET A 122 -2.65 -1.07 5.30
CA MET A 122 -2.12 -0.77 3.96
C MET A 122 -2.95 0.30 3.23
N PHE A 123 -4.28 0.20 3.27
CA PHE A 123 -5.24 1.13 2.65
C PHE A 123 -6.09 1.89 3.67
N HIS A 124 -5.64 2.00 4.93
CA HIS A 124 -6.37 2.74 5.95
C HIS A 124 -6.61 4.19 5.50
N ASP A 125 -7.86 4.67 5.59
CA ASP A 125 -8.30 6.00 5.12
C ASP A 125 -8.14 6.25 3.60
N CYS A 126 -8.07 5.21 2.76
CA CYS A 126 -8.20 5.36 1.30
C CYS A 126 -9.67 5.57 0.90
N LYS A 127 -10.20 6.77 1.19
CA LYS A 127 -11.64 7.08 1.08
C LYS A 127 -12.18 6.98 -0.35
N SER A 128 -11.34 7.16 -1.36
CA SER A 128 -11.74 7.08 -2.76
C SER A 128 -11.58 5.70 -3.40
N LEU A 129 -11.08 4.70 -2.68
CA LEU A 129 -10.84 3.37 -3.22
C LEU A 129 -12.17 2.75 -3.68
N THR A 130 -12.31 2.51 -4.99
CA THR A 130 -13.56 2.00 -5.58
C THR A 130 -13.45 0.55 -6.04
N SER A 131 -12.24 0.06 -6.28
CA SER A 131 -11.98 -1.33 -6.64
C SER A 131 -10.67 -1.80 -6.01
N ILE A 132 -10.63 -3.07 -5.64
CA ILE A 132 -9.40 -3.75 -5.26
C ILE A 132 -9.50 -5.21 -5.68
N ASP A 133 -8.52 -5.64 -6.49
CA ASP A 133 -8.34 -7.05 -6.84
C ASP A 133 -7.29 -7.64 -5.89
N ILE A 134 -7.75 -8.51 -4.99
CA ILE A 134 -6.87 -9.20 -4.04
C ILE A 134 -6.27 -10.43 -4.74
N PRO A 135 -4.94 -10.56 -4.87
CA PRO A 135 -4.30 -11.69 -5.53
C PRO A 135 -4.66 -13.05 -4.89
N GLU A 136 -4.76 -14.10 -5.70
CA GLU A 136 -5.06 -15.47 -5.22
C GLU A 136 -3.98 -16.04 -4.29
N SER A 137 -2.77 -15.48 -4.31
CA SER A 137 -1.67 -15.84 -3.41
C SER A 137 -1.83 -15.33 -1.98
N VAL A 138 -2.76 -14.40 -1.74
CA VAL A 138 -2.95 -13.78 -0.42
C VAL A 138 -3.53 -14.82 0.54
N ILE A 139 -2.85 -14.98 1.68
CA ILE A 139 -3.24 -15.89 2.77
C ILE A 139 -3.90 -15.11 3.91
N THR A 140 -3.44 -13.88 4.16
CA THR A 140 -3.85 -13.06 5.31
C THR A 140 -4.25 -11.65 4.88
N ILE A 141 -5.37 -11.17 5.41
CA ILE A 141 -5.76 -9.75 5.36
C ILE A 141 -5.67 -9.20 6.78
N SER A 142 -4.69 -8.34 7.01
CA SER A 142 -4.29 -7.92 8.35
C SER A 142 -5.13 -6.78 8.91
N ALA A 143 -4.95 -6.50 10.20
CA ALA A 143 -5.83 -5.63 10.95
C ALA A 143 -5.92 -4.23 10.31
N ASN A 144 -7.15 -3.71 10.23
CA ASN A 144 -7.45 -2.40 9.66
C ASN A 144 -6.97 -2.19 8.20
N ALA A 145 -6.70 -3.25 7.43
CA ALA A 145 -6.17 -3.16 6.07
C ALA A 145 -6.93 -2.18 5.17
N PHE A 146 -8.26 -2.18 5.23
CA PHE A 146 -9.18 -1.31 4.48
C PHE A 146 -10.06 -0.46 5.40
N LEU A 147 -9.62 -0.17 6.63
CA LEU A 147 -10.36 0.68 7.57
C LEU A 147 -10.69 2.05 6.92
N ASN A 148 -11.94 2.50 7.04
CA ASN A 148 -12.46 3.76 6.48
C ASN A 148 -12.38 3.89 4.94
N CYS A 149 -12.29 2.79 4.18
CA CYS A 149 -12.45 2.79 2.72
C CYS A 149 -13.92 3.01 2.32
N SER A 150 -14.40 4.25 2.46
CA SER A 150 -15.83 4.57 2.45
C SER A 150 -16.52 4.42 1.08
N ARG A 151 -15.78 4.41 -0.04
CA ARG A 151 -16.31 4.28 -1.41
C ARG A 151 -16.18 2.88 -2.01
N LEU A 152 -15.61 1.91 -1.29
CA LEU A 152 -15.44 0.54 -1.78
C LEU A 152 -16.80 -0.19 -1.79
N PRO A 153 -17.37 -0.55 -2.95
CA PRO A 153 -18.74 -1.08 -3.05
C PRO A 153 -18.82 -2.58 -2.79
N SER A 154 -17.77 -3.31 -3.16
CA SER A 154 -17.70 -4.76 -2.98
C SER A 154 -16.26 -5.24 -2.88
N VAL A 155 -16.05 -6.36 -2.20
CA VAL A 155 -14.75 -7.04 -2.12
C VAL A 155 -14.93 -8.53 -2.39
N VAL A 156 -14.08 -9.08 -3.24
CA VAL A 156 -13.98 -10.53 -3.46
C VAL A 156 -12.76 -11.04 -2.73
N ILE A 157 -12.97 -11.90 -1.73
CA ILE A 157 -11.88 -12.52 -0.99
C ILE A 157 -11.47 -13.81 -1.74
N PRO A 158 -10.20 -13.96 -2.15
CA PRO A 158 -9.74 -15.12 -2.91
C PRO A 158 -9.67 -16.39 -2.06
N GLN A 159 -9.75 -17.56 -2.71
CA GLN A 159 -9.86 -18.86 -2.01
C GLN A 159 -8.65 -19.19 -1.13
N GLY A 160 -7.51 -18.57 -1.39
CA GLY A 160 -6.28 -18.72 -0.61
C GLY A 160 -6.34 -18.06 0.78
N VAL A 161 -7.24 -17.10 1.00
CA VAL A 161 -7.32 -16.37 2.27
C VAL A 161 -7.85 -17.29 3.37
N THR A 162 -7.10 -17.37 4.47
CA THR A 162 -7.41 -18.20 5.64
C THR A 162 -7.71 -17.36 6.89
N VAL A 163 -7.16 -16.14 6.94
CA VAL A 163 -7.24 -15.23 8.09
C VAL A 163 -7.66 -13.84 7.63
N ILE A 164 -8.70 -13.30 8.27
CA ILE A 164 -9.09 -11.89 8.15
C ILE A 164 -9.13 -11.29 9.56
N GLU A 165 -8.24 -10.34 9.81
CA GLU A 165 -8.03 -9.78 11.15
C GLU A 165 -9.04 -8.66 11.51
N ASN A 166 -8.91 -8.18 12.75
CA ASN A 166 -9.77 -7.17 13.36
C ASN A 166 -9.90 -5.92 12.49
N ASN A 167 -11.13 -5.42 12.35
CA ASN A 167 -11.46 -4.17 11.66
C ASN A 167 -11.00 -4.07 10.19
N ALA A 168 -10.66 -5.18 9.51
CA ALA A 168 -10.12 -5.14 8.16
C ALA A 168 -10.96 -4.30 7.19
N PHE A 169 -12.29 -4.31 7.31
CA PHE A 169 -13.24 -3.53 6.49
C PHE A 169 -14.18 -2.64 7.34
N GLN A 170 -13.77 -2.26 8.54
CA GLN A 170 -14.57 -1.37 9.38
C GLN A 170 -14.77 0.00 8.70
N ASN A 171 -15.96 0.59 8.87
CA ASN A 171 -16.35 1.90 8.30
C ASN A 171 -16.27 1.99 6.76
N CYS A 172 -16.26 0.87 6.04
CA CYS A 172 -16.48 0.85 4.59
C CYS A 172 -17.97 1.08 4.30
N SER A 173 -18.43 2.33 4.35
CA SER A 173 -19.85 2.68 4.33
C SER A 173 -20.59 2.35 3.03
N SER A 174 -19.89 2.33 1.89
CA SER A 174 -20.47 1.95 0.59
C SER A 174 -20.38 0.45 0.32
N LEU A 175 -19.70 -0.31 1.18
CA LEU A 175 -19.56 -1.74 1.02
C LEU A 175 -20.98 -2.31 1.11
N ASN A 176 -21.41 -3.01 0.05
CA ASN A 176 -22.69 -3.71 -0.05
C ASN A 176 -22.56 -5.23 -0.30
N SER A 177 -21.40 -5.71 -0.77
CA SER A 177 -21.14 -7.14 -0.96
C SER A 177 -19.70 -7.55 -0.59
N VAL A 178 -19.55 -8.61 0.23
CA VAL A 178 -18.26 -9.26 0.48
C VAL A 178 -18.41 -10.74 0.20
N SER A 179 -17.65 -11.26 -0.75
CA SER A 179 -17.62 -12.70 -1.06
C SER A 179 -16.51 -13.37 -0.25
N ILE A 180 -16.88 -14.10 0.80
CA ILE A 180 -15.95 -14.82 1.66
C ILE A 180 -15.92 -16.31 1.24
N PRO A 181 -14.74 -16.89 0.93
CA PRO A 181 -14.61 -18.29 0.56
C PRO A 181 -14.73 -19.19 1.78
N ARG A 182 -14.97 -20.49 1.54
CA ARG A 182 -15.14 -21.49 2.61
C ARG A 182 -13.87 -21.75 3.43
N ASN A 183 -12.71 -21.38 2.88
CA ASN A 183 -11.41 -21.63 3.50
C ASN A 183 -11.04 -20.61 4.57
N VAL A 184 -11.80 -19.52 4.73
CA VAL A 184 -11.56 -18.57 5.82
C VAL A 184 -11.89 -19.24 7.15
N THR A 185 -10.84 -19.55 7.90
CA THR A 185 -10.92 -20.24 9.19
C THR A 185 -11.04 -19.29 10.37
N VAL A 186 -10.53 -18.07 10.22
CA VAL A 186 -10.52 -17.04 11.27
C VAL A 186 -11.10 -15.75 10.73
N ILE A 187 -12.21 -15.31 11.34
CA ILE A 187 -12.79 -13.97 11.18
C ILE A 187 -12.81 -13.36 12.56
N GLU A 188 -11.94 -12.39 12.78
CA GLU A 188 -11.82 -11.70 14.06
C GLU A 188 -13.03 -10.77 14.33
N PRO A 189 -13.25 -10.33 15.59
CA PRO A 189 -14.24 -9.32 15.92
C PRO A 189 -14.17 -8.06 15.05
N TYR A 190 -15.34 -7.46 14.77
CA TYR A 190 -15.45 -6.17 14.09
C TYR A 190 -14.81 -6.09 12.68
N THR A 191 -14.39 -7.21 12.09
CA THR A 191 -13.81 -7.28 10.74
C THR A 191 -14.66 -6.55 9.69
N ILE A 192 -15.99 -6.59 9.82
CA ILE A 192 -16.93 -5.84 8.97
C ILE A 192 -17.96 -5.14 9.87
N MET A 193 -17.66 -3.95 10.37
CA MET A 193 -18.66 -3.02 10.91
C MET A 193 -19.03 -2.00 9.82
N ALA A 194 -19.83 -2.42 8.85
CA ALA A 194 -20.46 -1.51 7.89
C ALA A 194 -21.85 -1.11 8.40
N SER A 195 -22.25 0.14 8.17
CA SER A 195 -23.32 0.86 8.87
C SER A 195 -24.75 0.36 8.67
N ARG A 196 -24.99 -0.76 7.99
CA ARG A 196 -26.26 -1.50 7.85
C ARG A 196 -25.97 -2.61 6.85
N THR A 197 -26.19 -3.87 7.22
CA THR A 197 -26.61 -5.04 6.40
C THR A 197 -26.08 -6.30 7.08
N TYR A 198 -26.78 -7.42 6.95
CA TYR A 198 -26.39 -8.73 7.46
C TYR A 198 -25.72 -9.50 6.31
N TRP A 199 -24.45 -9.87 6.50
CA TRP A 199 -23.52 -10.18 5.40
C TRP A 199 -23.26 -11.67 5.15
N PHE A 200 -23.78 -12.52 6.02
CA PHE A 200 -23.53 -13.96 5.95
C PHE A 200 -24.52 -14.64 5.01
N LYS A 201 -24.24 -14.67 3.70
CA LYS A 201 -25.07 -15.42 2.75
C LYS A 201 -24.79 -16.92 2.71
N SER A 202 -23.79 -17.44 3.44
CA SER A 202 -23.53 -18.90 3.43
C SER A 202 -22.75 -19.51 4.60
N THR A 203 -22.66 -18.87 5.77
CA THR A 203 -22.12 -19.56 6.95
C THR A 203 -22.66 -18.89 8.22
N CYS A 204 -23.45 -19.63 9.00
CA CYS A 204 -23.87 -19.23 10.34
C CYS A 204 -22.64 -19.03 11.24
N TRP A 205 -22.22 -17.78 11.40
CA TRP A 205 -21.36 -17.38 12.51
C TRP A 205 -22.06 -16.24 13.22
N TYR A 206 -23.21 -16.58 13.82
CA TYR A 206 -23.74 -15.75 14.88
C TYR A 206 -22.73 -15.80 16.02
N TYR A 207 -22.27 -14.63 16.42
CA TYR A 207 -21.81 -14.34 17.77
C TYR A 207 -22.72 -15.09 18.76
N CYS A 208 -22.22 -16.19 19.32
CA CYS A 208 -22.70 -16.67 20.61
C CYS A 208 -22.13 -15.69 21.65
N GLN A 209 -22.82 -14.58 21.86
CA GLN A 209 -22.72 -13.87 23.13
C GLN A 209 -23.55 -14.68 24.13
N CYS A 210 -22.88 -15.34 25.07
CA CYS A 210 -23.47 -15.61 26.38
C CYS A 210 -23.64 -14.29 27.13
#